data_AF-A0A349ULF1-F1
#
_entry.id   AF-A0A349ULF1-F1
#
_cell.length_a   1.000
_cell.length_b   1.000
_cell.length_c   1.000
_cell.angle_alpha   90.00
_cell.angle_beta   90.00
_cell.angle_gamma   90.00
#
_symmetry.space_group_name_H-M   'P 1'
#
loop_
_entity.id
_entity.type
_entity.pdbx_description
1 polymer ?
#
loop_
_entity_poly.entity_id
_entity_poly.type
_entity_poly.pdbx_seq_one_letter_code
_entity_poly.pdbx_strand_id
1 'polypeptide(L)'
;MKVVEVKEQVRLPLSKCMELVLSGLRFRLFRAAITVVIIALAVAFLMTMLSESLVTRNVAAAIEAQTYPRELLREWVSRLSLSISDDRLSRDLARTPKGSPRWKEFAAWGDLTDAQLDELQRIAVEQRKYLAYFARIDEGTRSMLVGRARGLEILQALQDPAKFREFADKHPHAAQKIESVDEFRQFLSEWQRTVPLRQAIRTGHESALKALRPLLSGAAEPATTASRPVADRAAADVREFLAAMTDPDHQALLRQGFQMSPEEKNLLRKQALLNLHADRIVNSLDEKKGVVRNRLAKELDEKPADITGQMLLDFVRSSDGARWLLNLTENTEDITSLRLSEERIREVARHSGEMARLRDVEASVAEVNSDDDADNLLGFSTRTLWLIVVSFIVCTVGIVNAMLMSVTERFREIATMKCLGATDRFIMINFILESCMQGIAGGIIGAALGFLLGVLRAGAKYGFLALENLPVTQMLAVAGASLVVGVILSALAAVYPAWVAARLAPMEAMRIE
;
A
#
# COMPACT_ATOMS: atom_id res chain seq x y z
N MET A 1 70.77 12.81 -48.36
CA MET A 1 69.30 12.69 -48.27
C MET A 1 68.87 11.59 -49.23
N LYS A 2 68.22 10.51 -48.75
CA LYS A 2 67.56 9.55 -49.63
C LYS A 2 66.28 10.22 -50.15
N VAL A 3 66.18 10.42 -51.46
CA VAL A 3 64.97 10.92 -52.11
C VAL A 3 63.94 9.80 -52.04
N VAL A 4 62.88 10.02 -51.25
CA VAL A 4 61.74 9.11 -51.21
C VAL A 4 60.81 9.51 -52.34
N GLU A 5 60.79 8.74 -53.43
CA GLU A 5 59.78 8.86 -54.48
C GLU A 5 58.42 8.42 -53.91
N VAL A 6 57.53 9.39 -53.70
CA VAL A 6 56.14 9.13 -53.34
C VAL A 6 55.38 8.72 -54.61
N LYS A 7 55.10 7.42 -54.76
CA LYS A 7 54.23 6.89 -55.82
C LYS A 7 52.82 7.52 -55.74
N GLU A 8 52.21 7.75 -56.90
CA GLU A 8 50.93 8.42 -57.10
C GLU A 8 49.83 8.00 -56.10
N GLN A 9 49.11 9.00 -55.58
CA GLN A 9 48.00 8.81 -54.65
C GLN A 9 46.85 8.04 -55.31
N VAL A 10 46.44 6.93 -54.71
CA VAL A 10 45.29 6.12 -55.14
C VAL A 10 44.01 6.96 -55.00
N ARG A 11 43.42 7.40 -56.12
CA ARG A 11 42.10 8.05 -56.14
C ARG A 11 41.02 6.98 -56.17
N LEU A 12 40.36 6.75 -55.03
CA LEU A 12 39.22 5.85 -54.94
C LEU A 12 37.99 6.43 -55.68
N PRO A 13 37.22 5.63 -56.42
CA PRO A 13 35.97 6.07 -57.03
C PRO A 13 34.92 6.42 -55.95
N LEU A 14 34.08 7.43 -56.24
CA LEU A 14 33.08 7.99 -55.31
C LEU A 14 32.15 6.92 -54.72
N SER A 15 31.80 5.89 -55.48
CA SER A 15 31.00 4.75 -55.02
C SER A 15 31.66 3.97 -53.90
N LYS A 16 32.98 3.70 -54.01
CA LYS A 16 33.75 3.01 -52.97
C LYS A 16 33.93 3.86 -51.72
N CYS A 17 34.11 5.18 -51.88
CA CYS A 17 34.13 6.10 -50.74
C CYS A 17 32.80 6.09 -49.99
N MET A 18 31.67 6.13 -50.71
CA MET A 18 30.34 6.13 -50.10
C MET A 18 30.01 4.80 -49.40
N GLU A 19 30.39 3.66 -49.99
CA GLU A 19 30.25 2.33 -49.40
C GLU A 19 31.05 2.20 -48.10
N LEU A 20 32.30 2.69 -48.07
CA LEU A 20 33.14 2.71 -46.87
C LEU A 20 32.54 3.57 -45.76
N VAL A 21 32.04 4.77 -46.10
CA VAL A 21 31.39 5.67 -45.14
C VAL A 21 30.13 5.04 -44.55
N LEU A 22 29.26 4.47 -45.40
CA LEU A 22 28.02 3.83 -44.96
C LEU A 22 28.27 2.59 -44.10
N SER A 23 29.26 1.78 -44.48
CA SER A 23 29.66 0.60 -43.70
C SER A 23 30.16 1.00 -42.31
N GLY A 24 31.06 1.99 -42.24
CA GLY A 24 31.55 2.52 -40.96
C GLY A 24 30.47 3.21 -40.12
N LEU A 25 29.47 3.85 -40.74
CA LEU A 25 28.35 4.45 -40.03
C LEU A 25 27.43 3.38 -39.43
N ARG A 26 27.15 2.30 -40.17
CA ARG A 26 26.27 1.21 -39.76
C ARG A 26 26.78 0.51 -38.50
N PHE A 27 28.07 0.17 -38.45
CA PHE A 27 28.66 -0.48 -37.26
C PHE A 27 28.62 0.44 -36.03
N ARG A 28 28.93 1.74 -36.22
CA ARG A 28 28.89 2.74 -35.15
C ARG A 28 27.48 2.95 -34.61
N LEU A 29 26.49 3.10 -35.48
CA LEU A 29 25.08 3.26 -35.09
C LEU A 29 24.52 2.01 -34.43
N PHE A 30 24.87 0.81 -34.91
CA PHE A 30 24.39 -0.43 -34.34
C PHE A 30 24.85 -0.62 -32.89
N ARG A 31 26.11 -0.33 -32.57
CA ARG A 31 26.60 -0.42 -31.19
C ARG A 31 26.03 0.68 -30.28
N ALA A 32 25.93 1.91 -30.79
CA ALA A 32 25.24 2.98 -30.07
C ALA A 32 23.79 2.58 -29.78
N ALA A 33 23.12 1.88 -30.70
CA ALA A 33 21.78 1.34 -30.46
C ALA A 33 21.78 0.26 -29.37
N ILE A 34 22.76 -0.64 -29.33
CA ILE A 34 22.87 -1.66 -28.26
C ILE A 34 22.96 -1.01 -26.88
N THR A 35 23.84 -0.04 -26.70
CA THR A 35 24.00 0.68 -25.41
C THR A 35 22.73 1.44 -25.04
N VAL A 36 22.13 2.17 -25.99
CA VAL A 36 20.87 2.88 -25.78
C VAL A 36 19.74 1.92 -25.39
N VAL A 37 19.64 0.74 -26.01
CA VAL A 37 18.63 -0.28 -25.67
C VAL A 37 18.86 -0.84 -24.27
N ILE A 38 20.11 -1.15 -23.89
CA ILE A 38 20.44 -1.63 -22.54
C ILE A 38 20.04 -0.59 -21.47
N ILE A 39 20.36 0.68 -21.71
CA ILE A 39 19.99 1.79 -20.82
C ILE A 39 18.47 1.96 -20.80
N ALA A 40 17.81 1.94 -21.96
CA ALA A 40 16.37 2.09 -22.07
C ALA A 40 15.62 1.00 -21.31
N LEU A 41 16.08 -0.26 -21.36
CA LEU A 41 15.49 -1.36 -20.60
C LEU A 41 15.65 -1.17 -19.08
N ALA A 42 16.83 -0.75 -18.63
CA ALA A 42 17.07 -0.50 -17.20
C ALA A 42 16.23 0.68 -16.67
N VAL A 43 16.16 1.77 -17.43
CA VAL A 43 15.34 2.93 -17.09
C VAL A 43 13.85 2.60 -17.19
N ALA A 44 13.42 1.82 -18.18
CA ALA A 44 12.03 1.35 -18.29
C ALA A 44 11.65 0.47 -17.11
N PHE A 45 12.54 -0.42 -16.68
CA PHE A 45 12.32 -1.26 -15.51
C PHE A 45 12.17 -0.41 -14.24
N LEU A 46 13.09 0.52 -13.99
CA LEU A 46 13.03 1.44 -12.86
C LEU A 46 11.74 2.27 -12.89
N MET A 47 11.42 2.87 -14.05
CA MET A 47 10.24 3.70 -14.25
C MET A 47 8.94 2.90 -14.05
N THR A 48 8.89 1.65 -14.52
CA THR A 48 7.74 0.76 -14.30
C THR A 48 7.53 0.52 -12.81
N MET A 49 8.60 0.20 -12.07
CA MET A 49 8.54 -0.07 -10.62
C MET A 49 8.10 1.17 -9.82
N LEU A 50 8.66 2.34 -10.15
CA LEU A 50 8.27 3.60 -9.51
C LEU A 50 6.83 4.00 -9.85
N SER A 51 6.43 3.87 -11.12
CA SER A 51 5.07 4.14 -11.56
C SER A 51 4.06 3.24 -10.84
N GLU A 52 4.33 1.94 -10.75
CA GLU A 52 3.46 0.99 -10.06
C GLU A 52 3.30 1.37 -8.58
N SER A 53 4.41 1.63 -7.88
CA SER A 53 4.38 2.05 -6.47
C SER A 53 3.56 3.33 -6.26
N LEU A 54 3.74 4.35 -7.11
CA LEU A 54 2.96 5.59 -7.03
C LEU A 54 1.48 5.36 -7.28
N VAL A 55 1.12 4.58 -8.30
CA VAL A 55 -0.29 4.30 -8.60
C VAL A 55 -0.92 3.51 -7.46
N THR A 56 -0.26 2.47 -6.96
CA THR A 56 -0.77 1.69 -5.82
C THR A 56 -1.02 2.57 -4.59
N ARG A 57 -0.13 3.50 -4.26
CA ARG A 57 -0.34 4.42 -3.12
C ARG A 57 -1.51 5.38 -3.34
N ASN A 58 -1.64 5.94 -4.54
CA ASN A 58 -2.74 6.87 -4.84
C ASN A 58 -4.09 6.13 -4.92
N VAL A 59 -4.12 4.92 -5.48
CA VAL A 59 -5.29 4.05 -5.47
C VAL A 59 -5.66 3.66 -4.05
N ALA A 60 -4.68 3.32 -3.20
CA ALA A 60 -4.92 3.02 -1.79
C ALA A 60 -5.56 4.20 -1.05
N ALA A 61 -5.02 5.40 -1.22
CA ALA A 61 -5.58 6.62 -0.63
C ALA A 61 -6.99 6.94 -1.17
N ALA A 62 -7.24 6.69 -2.46
CA ALA A 62 -8.55 6.86 -3.06
C ALA A 62 -9.58 5.86 -2.53
N ILE A 63 -9.17 4.59 -2.32
CA ILE A 63 -10.01 3.57 -1.70
C ILE A 63 -10.34 3.97 -0.28
N GLU A 64 -9.33 4.34 0.52
CA GLU A 64 -9.52 4.78 1.91
C GLU A 64 -10.50 5.95 2.01
N ALA A 65 -10.40 6.94 1.12
CA ALA A 65 -11.35 8.05 1.07
C ALA A 65 -12.79 7.61 0.75
N GLN A 66 -12.95 6.59 -0.11
CA GLN A 66 -14.26 6.05 -0.49
C GLN A 66 -14.84 5.08 0.57
N THR A 67 -13.99 4.32 1.25
CA THR A 67 -14.40 3.39 2.32
C THR A 67 -14.56 4.07 3.67
N TYR A 68 -13.99 5.27 3.85
CA TYR A 68 -14.02 6.05 5.09
C TYR A 68 -15.41 6.10 5.76
N PRO A 69 -16.54 6.43 5.07
CA PRO A 69 -17.84 6.47 5.74
C PRO A 69 -18.28 5.11 6.31
N ARG A 70 -17.94 4.02 5.61
CA ARG A 70 -18.28 2.65 6.02
C ARG A 70 -17.41 2.20 7.19
N GLU A 71 -16.12 2.53 7.16
CA GLU A 71 -15.19 2.25 8.25
C GLU A 71 -15.55 3.05 9.50
N LEU A 72 -15.85 4.34 9.34
CA LEU A 72 -16.36 5.20 10.39
C LEU A 72 -17.63 4.61 11.02
N LEU A 73 -18.59 4.15 10.20
CA LEU A 73 -19.79 3.48 10.72
C LEU A 73 -19.43 2.20 11.49
N ARG A 74 -18.56 1.34 10.95
CA ARG A 74 -18.14 0.10 11.63
C ARG A 74 -17.48 0.41 12.98
N GLU A 75 -16.63 1.42 13.00
CA GLU A 75 -15.96 1.90 14.19
C GLU A 75 -16.98 2.39 15.23
N TRP A 76 -17.88 3.31 14.87
CA TRP A 76 -18.91 3.83 15.77
C TRP A 76 -19.88 2.76 16.25
N VAL A 77 -20.29 1.83 15.39
CA VAL A 77 -21.09 0.67 15.79
C VAL A 77 -20.37 -0.12 16.87
N SER A 78 -19.09 -0.46 16.65
CA SER A 78 -18.30 -1.23 17.60
C SER A 78 -17.97 -0.49 18.90
N ARG A 79 -18.03 0.86 18.90
CA ARG A 79 -17.79 1.71 20.08
C ARG A 79 -19.03 1.84 20.95
N LEU A 80 -20.21 1.77 20.35
CA LEU A 80 -21.49 1.88 21.06
C LEU A 80 -22.09 0.52 21.41
N SER A 81 -21.67 -0.57 20.76
CA SER A 81 -22.21 -1.92 21.00
C SER A 81 -21.37 -2.79 21.95
N LEU A 82 -20.06 -2.52 22.08
CA LEU A 82 -19.13 -3.36 22.85
C LEU A 82 -18.40 -2.53 23.91
N SER A 83 -18.25 -3.10 25.11
CA SER A 83 -17.35 -2.55 26.12
C SER A 83 -15.90 -2.62 25.66
N ILE A 84 -15.11 -1.60 25.98
CA ILE A 84 -13.70 -1.56 25.61
C ILE A 84 -12.89 -2.59 26.42
N SER A 85 -12.23 -3.53 25.74
CA SER A 85 -11.29 -4.46 26.38
C SER A 85 -9.93 -3.83 26.59
N ASP A 86 -9.13 -4.33 27.53
CA ASP A 86 -7.78 -3.79 27.80
C ASP A 86 -6.86 -3.88 26.56
N ASP A 87 -6.98 -4.96 25.79
CA ASP A 87 -6.25 -5.15 24.53
C ASP A 87 -6.67 -4.11 23.48
N ARG A 88 -7.98 -3.88 23.34
CA ARG A 88 -8.50 -2.86 22.41
C ARG A 88 -8.12 -1.45 22.84
N LEU A 89 -8.24 -1.13 24.13
CA LEU A 89 -7.85 0.16 24.70
C LEU A 89 -6.38 0.46 24.43
N SER A 90 -5.49 -0.49 24.71
CA SER A 90 -4.05 -0.32 24.45
C SER A 90 -3.76 -0.16 22.94
N ARG A 91 -4.42 -0.94 22.07
CA ARG A 91 -4.26 -0.82 20.62
C ARG A 91 -4.71 0.56 20.11
N ASP A 92 -5.86 1.03 20.58
CA ASP A 92 -6.43 2.31 20.17
C ASP A 92 -5.55 3.47 20.70
N LEU A 93 -5.15 3.46 21.97
CA LEU A 93 -4.26 4.48 22.57
C LEU A 93 -2.93 4.59 21.83
N ALA A 94 -2.32 3.46 21.46
CA ALA A 94 -1.04 3.45 20.76
C ALA A 94 -1.10 4.02 19.32
N ARG A 95 -2.29 4.13 18.73
CA ARG A 95 -2.50 4.66 17.37
C ARG A 95 -3.13 6.04 17.34
N THR A 96 -3.70 6.48 18.45
CA THR A 96 -4.48 7.73 18.53
C THR A 96 -3.56 8.95 18.57
N PRO A 97 -3.63 9.88 17.61
CA PRO A 97 -2.86 11.12 17.67
C PRO A 97 -3.27 11.96 18.89
N LYS A 98 -2.29 12.60 19.55
CA LYS A 98 -2.53 13.49 20.69
C LYS A 98 -3.44 14.65 20.29
N GLY A 99 -4.40 15.00 21.14
CA GLY A 99 -5.34 16.09 20.90
C GLY A 99 -6.47 15.78 19.92
N SER A 100 -6.49 14.59 19.31
CA SER A 100 -7.60 14.13 18.47
C SER A 100 -8.92 14.01 19.25
N PRO A 101 -10.08 13.98 18.58
CA PRO A 101 -11.37 13.71 19.24
C PRO A 101 -11.31 12.46 20.13
N ARG A 102 -10.78 11.36 19.59
CA ARG A 102 -10.58 10.08 20.30
C ARG A 102 -9.70 10.20 21.55
N TRP A 103 -8.64 11.01 21.48
CA TRP A 103 -7.79 11.30 22.65
C TRP A 103 -8.58 11.93 23.80
N LYS A 104 -9.45 12.90 23.48
CA LYS A 104 -10.29 13.58 24.46
C LYS A 104 -11.34 12.66 25.08
N GLU A 105 -11.78 11.61 24.38
CA GLU A 105 -12.71 10.61 24.94
C GLU A 105 -12.04 9.80 26.05
N PHE A 106 -10.81 9.34 25.84
CA PHE A 106 -10.07 8.61 26.87
C PHE A 106 -9.81 9.46 28.11
N ALA A 107 -9.48 10.74 27.91
CA ALA A 107 -9.36 11.70 29.00
C ALA A 107 -10.68 11.86 29.77
N ALA A 108 -11.81 12.01 29.05
CA ALA A 108 -13.13 12.21 29.64
C ALA A 108 -13.63 10.97 30.40
N TRP A 109 -13.44 9.76 29.88
CA TRP A 109 -13.89 8.54 30.54
C TRP A 109 -13.05 8.16 31.75
N GLY A 110 -11.74 8.43 31.72
CA GLY A 110 -10.85 8.08 32.82
C GLY A 110 -10.64 9.19 33.85
N ASP A 111 -11.20 10.39 33.62
CA ASP A 111 -10.89 11.62 34.38
C ASP A 111 -9.37 11.84 34.53
N LEU A 112 -8.67 11.70 33.40
CA LEU A 112 -7.21 11.65 33.38
C LEU A 112 -6.61 13.00 33.00
N THR A 113 -5.48 13.33 33.63
CA THR A 113 -4.62 14.42 33.19
C THR A 113 -3.88 14.08 31.89
N ASP A 114 -3.50 15.10 31.11
CA ASP A 114 -2.72 14.89 29.88
C ASP A 114 -1.41 14.11 30.13
N ALA A 115 -0.79 14.31 31.29
CA ALA A 115 0.42 13.59 31.69
C ALA A 115 0.17 12.08 31.91
N GLN A 116 -0.94 11.72 32.55
CA GLN A 116 -1.32 10.32 32.75
C GLN A 116 -1.71 9.64 31.43
N LEU A 117 -2.35 10.38 30.52
CA LEU A 117 -2.73 9.87 29.22
C LEU A 117 -1.51 9.70 28.30
N ASP A 118 -0.55 10.60 28.38
CA ASP A 118 0.77 10.48 27.73
C ASP A 118 1.55 9.26 28.22
N GLU A 119 1.57 9.02 29.54
CA GLU A 119 2.18 7.83 30.12
C GLU A 119 1.49 6.56 29.61
N LEU A 120 0.16 6.52 29.61
CA LEU A 120 -0.62 5.41 29.08
C LEU A 120 -0.33 5.12 27.60
N GLN A 121 -0.24 6.16 26.77
CA GLN A 121 0.08 6.01 25.36
C GLN A 121 1.50 5.46 25.16
N ARG A 122 2.50 5.99 25.88
CA ARG A 122 3.88 5.48 25.84
C ARG A 122 3.93 3.99 26.16
N ILE A 123 3.29 3.59 27.25
CA ILE A 123 3.22 2.19 27.68
C ILE A 123 2.46 1.33 26.67
N ALA A 124 1.40 1.83 26.06
CA ALA A 124 0.65 1.10 25.03
C ALA A 124 1.49 0.86 23.75
N VAL A 125 2.33 1.83 23.36
CA VAL A 125 3.27 1.68 22.23
C VAL A 125 4.32 0.61 22.54
N GLU A 126 4.92 0.64 23.73
CA GLU A 126 5.87 -0.38 24.16
C GLU A 126 5.22 -1.77 24.27
N GLN A 127 4.01 -1.84 24.81
CA GLN A 127 3.23 -3.08 24.86
C GLN A 127 3.07 -3.71 23.46
N ARG A 128 2.76 -2.90 22.44
CA ARG A 128 2.67 -3.38 21.06
C ARG A 128 4.01 -3.87 20.53
N LYS A 129 5.12 -3.18 20.83
CA LYS A 129 6.49 -3.61 20.46
C LYS A 129 6.77 -5.02 21.01
N TYR A 130 6.51 -5.25 22.30
CA TYR A 130 6.77 -6.54 22.94
C TYR A 130 5.80 -7.65 22.49
N LEU A 131 4.51 -7.36 22.32
CA LEU A 131 3.56 -8.36 21.80
C LEU A 131 3.86 -8.73 20.33
N ALA A 132 4.31 -7.77 19.51
CA ALA A 132 4.74 -8.03 18.14
C ALA A 132 5.98 -8.93 18.10
N TYR A 133 6.93 -8.73 19.03
CA TYR A 133 8.05 -9.64 19.21
C TYR A 133 7.57 -11.08 19.46
N PHE A 134 6.71 -11.30 20.46
CA PHE A 134 6.19 -12.64 20.76
C PHE A 134 5.34 -13.25 19.63
N ALA A 135 4.73 -12.43 18.79
CA ALA A 135 3.96 -12.88 17.63
C ALA A 135 4.84 -13.29 16.44
N ARG A 136 6.06 -12.75 16.31
CA ARG A 136 7.01 -13.06 15.24
C ARG A 136 7.83 -14.33 15.48
N ILE A 137 7.90 -14.77 16.73
CA ILE A 137 8.58 -16.00 17.13
C ILE A 137 7.70 -17.21 16.76
N ASP A 138 8.33 -18.32 16.36
CA ASP A 138 7.60 -19.55 16.09
C ASP A 138 6.89 -20.10 17.35
N GLU A 139 5.82 -20.86 17.15
CA GLU A 139 4.99 -21.38 18.26
C GLU A 139 5.81 -22.22 19.26
N GLY A 140 6.82 -22.96 18.78
CA GLY A 140 7.67 -23.80 19.60
C GLY A 140 8.55 -22.98 20.55
N THR A 141 9.28 -22.02 19.99
CA THR A 141 10.13 -21.09 20.76
C THR A 141 9.29 -20.23 21.70
N ARG A 142 8.13 -19.74 21.25
CA ARG A 142 7.20 -18.99 22.12
C ARG A 142 6.71 -19.83 23.29
N SER A 143 6.30 -21.08 23.04
CA SER A 143 5.86 -22.00 24.09
C SER A 143 6.97 -22.30 25.10
N MET A 144 8.22 -22.39 24.64
CA MET A 144 9.39 -22.56 25.53
C MET A 144 9.63 -21.35 26.45
N LEU A 145 9.39 -20.13 25.94
CA LEU A 145 9.61 -18.87 26.65
C LEU A 145 8.47 -18.49 27.60
N VAL A 146 7.22 -18.66 27.18
CA VAL A 146 6.04 -18.12 27.90
C VAL A 146 4.90 -19.14 28.08
N GLY A 147 5.12 -20.40 27.70
CA GLY A 147 4.13 -21.47 27.82
C GLY A 147 2.94 -21.28 26.88
N ARG A 148 1.71 -21.52 27.38
CA ARG A 148 0.47 -21.40 26.60
C ARG A 148 -0.12 -19.99 26.57
N ALA A 149 0.51 -19.03 27.23
CA ALA A 149 0.00 -17.66 27.33
C ALA A 149 -0.04 -16.99 25.95
N ARG A 150 -1.12 -16.24 25.66
CA ARG A 150 -1.29 -15.52 24.39
C ARG A 150 -1.68 -14.06 24.61
N GLY A 151 -1.20 -13.18 23.73
CA GLY A 151 -1.50 -11.76 23.79
C GLY A 151 -1.13 -11.15 25.14
N LEU A 152 -2.05 -10.43 25.77
CA LEU A 152 -1.84 -9.80 27.08
C LEU A 152 -1.52 -10.78 28.21
N GLU A 153 -1.96 -12.04 28.11
CA GLU A 153 -1.67 -13.06 29.13
C GLU A 153 -0.17 -13.31 29.26
N ILE A 154 0.60 -13.07 28.19
CA ILE A 154 2.06 -13.18 28.20
C ILE A 154 2.64 -12.18 29.20
N LEU A 155 2.21 -10.92 29.10
CA LEU A 155 2.70 -9.85 29.98
C LEU A 155 2.27 -10.10 31.43
N GLN A 156 1.05 -10.59 31.64
CA GLN A 156 0.57 -10.97 32.97
C GLN A 156 1.35 -12.14 33.56
N ALA A 157 1.62 -13.18 32.78
CA ALA A 157 2.38 -14.34 33.22
C ALA A 157 3.82 -13.96 33.60
N LEU A 158 4.42 -13.02 32.87
CA LEU A 158 5.79 -12.54 33.10
C LEU A 158 5.92 -11.53 34.25
N GLN A 159 4.82 -11.16 34.92
CA GLN A 159 4.91 -10.41 36.17
C GLN A 159 5.38 -11.27 37.35
N ASP A 160 5.17 -12.58 37.27
CA ASP A 160 5.66 -13.52 38.29
C ASP A 160 7.20 -13.55 38.24
N PRO A 161 7.90 -13.18 39.33
CA PRO A 161 9.36 -13.17 39.36
C PRO A 161 10.00 -14.50 39.01
N ALA A 162 9.36 -15.64 39.31
CA ALA A 162 9.89 -16.96 38.99
C ALA A 162 9.82 -17.22 37.48
N LYS A 163 8.68 -16.93 36.85
CA LYS A 163 8.48 -17.08 35.40
C LYS A 163 9.34 -16.10 34.60
N PHE A 164 9.53 -14.88 35.11
CA PHE A 164 10.41 -13.91 34.47
C PHE A 164 11.87 -14.37 34.46
N ARG A 165 12.36 -14.99 35.54
CA ARG A 165 13.71 -15.58 35.58
C ARG A 165 13.85 -16.69 34.55
N GLU A 166 12.89 -17.60 34.48
CA GLU A 166 12.90 -18.67 33.48
C GLU A 166 12.89 -18.13 32.04
N PHE A 167 12.10 -17.08 31.79
CA PHE A 167 12.12 -16.35 30.54
C PHE A 167 13.50 -15.74 30.26
N ALA A 168 14.07 -14.99 31.21
CA ALA A 168 15.36 -14.32 31.07
C ALA A 168 16.52 -15.30 30.84
N ASP A 169 16.47 -16.49 31.42
CA ASP A 169 17.48 -17.54 31.23
C ASP A 169 17.39 -18.18 29.83
N LYS A 170 16.16 -18.36 29.31
CA LYS A 170 15.93 -18.98 27.99
C LYS A 170 16.03 -17.99 26.83
N HIS A 171 15.77 -16.72 27.07
CA HIS A 171 15.75 -15.63 26.07
C HIS A 171 17.05 -15.47 25.26
N PRO A 172 18.27 -15.57 25.84
CA PRO A 172 19.53 -15.47 25.09
C PRO A 172 19.68 -16.52 23.98
N HIS A 173 18.93 -17.62 24.08
CA HIS A 173 18.94 -18.74 23.15
C HIS A 173 17.83 -18.66 22.09
N ALA A 174 16.99 -17.63 22.11
CA ALA A 174 15.95 -17.41 21.11
C ALA A 174 16.52 -16.84 19.79
N ALA A 175 15.93 -17.25 18.66
CA ALA A 175 16.34 -16.80 17.33
C ALA A 175 16.11 -15.29 17.10
N GLN A 176 15.09 -14.72 17.73
CA GLN A 176 14.86 -13.27 17.80
C GLN A 176 15.04 -12.82 19.25
N LYS A 177 15.78 -11.74 19.48
CA LYS A 177 16.09 -11.23 20.82
C LYS A 177 15.47 -9.85 21.04
N ILE A 178 14.97 -9.62 22.25
CA ILE A 178 14.74 -8.29 22.82
C ILE A 178 16.12 -7.72 23.16
N GLU A 179 16.35 -6.46 22.81
CA GLU A 179 17.63 -5.77 22.95
C GLU A 179 18.09 -5.65 24.42
N SER A 180 17.17 -5.47 25.36
CA SER A 180 17.46 -5.40 26.80
C SER A 180 16.37 -6.07 27.64
N VAL A 181 16.76 -7.08 28.43
CA VAL A 181 15.85 -7.79 29.36
C VAL A 181 15.49 -6.89 30.56
N ASP A 182 16.42 -6.05 31.00
CA ASP A 182 16.19 -5.11 32.10
C ASP A 182 15.18 -4.03 31.72
N GLU A 183 15.26 -3.49 30.50
CA GLU A 183 14.25 -2.57 29.96
C GLU A 183 12.87 -3.23 29.89
N PHE A 184 12.80 -4.49 29.46
CA PHE A 184 11.53 -5.22 29.44
C PHE A 184 10.96 -5.44 30.84
N ARG A 185 11.82 -5.70 31.84
CA ARG A 185 11.41 -5.80 33.25
C ARG A 185 10.88 -4.46 33.78
N GLN A 186 11.55 -3.36 33.45
CA GLN A 186 11.10 -2.02 33.79
C GLN A 186 9.72 -1.74 33.17
N PHE A 187 9.56 -2.01 31.86
CA PHE A 187 8.29 -1.91 31.17
C PHE A 187 7.18 -2.70 31.87
N LEU A 188 7.39 -3.97 32.25
CA LEU A 188 6.37 -4.77 32.94
C LEU A 188 5.91 -4.12 34.25
N SER A 189 6.83 -3.48 34.98
CA SER A 189 6.50 -2.76 36.21
C SER A 189 5.67 -1.50 35.95
N GLU A 190 6.00 -0.73 34.91
CA GLU A 190 5.27 0.48 34.49
C GLU A 190 3.89 0.12 33.89
N TRP A 191 3.82 -0.98 33.14
CA TRP A 191 2.60 -1.56 32.60
C TRP A 191 1.62 -2.02 33.68
N GLN A 192 2.13 -2.53 34.79
CA GLN A 192 1.30 -2.89 35.94
C GLN A 192 0.80 -1.65 36.71
N ARG A 193 1.62 -0.60 36.82
CA ARG A 193 1.20 0.67 37.46
C ARG A 193 0.08 1.39 36.71
N THR A 194 -0.04 1.17 35.42
CA THR A 194 -1.08 1.78 34.57
C THR A 194 -2.42 1.03 34.61
N VAL A 195 -2.52 -0.11 35.32
CA VAL A 195 -3.79 -0.87 35.48
C VAL A 195 -4.94 -0.03 36.02
N PRO A 196 -4.79 0.77 37.09
CA PRO A 196 -5.89 1.59 37.61
C PRO A 196 -6.38 2.62 36.61
N LEU A 197 -5.47 3.21 35.82
CA LEU A 197 -5.83 4.20 34.80
C LEU A 197 -6.61 3.56 33.64
N ARG A 198 -6.17 2.38 33.17
CA ARG A 198 -6.92 1.60 32.16
C ARG A 198 -8.29 1.19 32.67
N GLN A 199 -8.37 0.76 33.93
CA GLN A 199 -9.62 0.38 34.56
C GLN A 199 -10.57 1.57 34.68
N ALA A 200 -10.07 2.76 35.07
CA ALA A 200 -10.86 3.99 35.13
C ALA A 200 -11.53 4.29 33.77
N ILE A 201 -10.74 4.33 32.69
CA ILE A 201 -11.25 4.54 31.32
C ILE A 201 -12.34 3.51 30.98
N ARG A 202 -12.09 2.22 31.26
CA ARG A 202 -13.05 1.15 30.97
C ARG A 202 -14.36 1.34 31.73
N THR A 203 -14.29 1.61 33.02
CA THR A 203 -15.48 1.82 33.85
C THR A 203 -16.25 3.08 33.48
N GLY A 204 -15.55 4.16 33.10
CA GLY A 204 -16.16 5.39 32.60
C GLY A 204 -16.88 5.17 31.27
N HIS A 205 -16.24 4.45 30.34
CA HIS A 205 -16.84 4.07 29.07
C HIS A 205 -18.06 3.15 29.26
N GLU A 206 -17.98 2.13 30.13
CA GLU A 206 -19.13 1.27 30.46
C GLU A 206 -20.30 2.06 31.08
N SER A 207 -19.98 3.03 31.95
CA SER A 207 -20.98 3.91 32.55
C SER A 207 -21.64 4.82 31.50
N ALA A 208 -20.86 5.36 30.56
CA ALA A 208 -21.35 6.14 29.43
C ALA A 208 -22.28 5.32 28.53
N LEU A 209 -21.91 4.08 28.18
CA LEU A 209 -22.77 3.17 27.42
C LEU A 209 -24.07 2.83 28.17
N LYS A 210 -23.99 2.62 29.49
CA LYS A 210 -25.17 2.38 30.33
C LYS A 210 -26.13 3.58 30.32
N ALA A 211 -25.61 4.80 30.34
CA ALA A 211 -26.41 6.02 30.29
C ALA A 211 -27.06 6.25 28.91
N LEU A 212 -26.39 5.85 27.82
CA LEU A 212 -26.93 5.93 26.46
C LEU A 212 -27.96 4.83 26.14
N ARG A 213 -28.03 3.77 26.94
CA ARG A 213 -28.90 2.61 26.69
C ARG A 213 -30.37 2.95 26.38
N PRO A 214 -31.04 3.89 27.05
CA PRO A 214 -32.43 4.24 26.72
C PRO A 214 -32.59 4.90 25.34
N LEU A 215 -31.51 5.49 24.81
CA LEU A 215 -31.48 6.03 23.44
C LEU A 215 -31.12 4.94 22.42
N LEU A 216 -30.37 3.92 22.84
CA LEU A 216 -29.94 2.77 22.04
C LEU A 216 -30.92 1.58 22.10
N SER A 217 -31.98 1.66 22.91
CA SER A 217 -32.96 0.56 23.10
C SER A 217 -33.78 0.39 21.82
N GLY A 218 -33.78 -0.77 21.16
CA GLY A 218 -33.93 -2.15 21.69
C GLY A 218 -32.73 -3.05 22.05
N ALA A 219 -31.50 -2.54 22.27
CA ALA A 219 -30.34 -3.41 22.56
C ALA A 219 -30.34 -4.10 23.93
N ALA A 220 -30.03 -5.41 23.92
CA ALA A 220 -29.72 -6.26 25.07
C ALA A 220 -28.52 -5.75 25.90
N GLU A 221 -28.22 -6.40 27.04
CA GLU A 221 -27.04 -6.09 27.87
C GLU A 221 -25.78 -5.89 27.01
N PRO A 222 -24.94 -4.87 27.31
CA PRO A 222 -23.68 -4.66 26.59
C PRO A 222 -22.90 -5.95 26.66
N ALA A 223 -22.51 -6.47 25.50
CA ALA A 223 -21.79 -7.72 25.41
C ALA A 223 -20.42 -7.54 26.11
N THR A 224 -20.37 -7.91 27.39
CA THR A 224 -19.13 -7.91 28.18
C THR A 224 -18.14 -8.95 27.64
N THR A 225 -18.65 -9.99 26.98
CA THR A 225 -17.88 -11.02 26.24
C THR A 225 -18.77 -11.90 25.34
N ALA A 226 -19.91 -11.39 24.86
CA ALA A 226 -21.05 -12.26 24.52
C ALA A 226 -20.98 -12.98 23.16
N SER A 227 -21.66 -14.13 23.13
CA SER A 227 -21.96 -14.97 21.98
C SER A 227 -22.40 -14.17 20.74
N ARG A 228 -21.95 -14.62 19.56
CA ARG A 228 -22.23 -14.03 18.22
C ARG A 228 -23.64 -13.44 18.06
N PRO A 229 -24.74 -14.13 18.43
CA PRO A 229 -26.11 -13.60 18.25
C PRO A 229 -26.51 -12.40 19.13
N VAL A 230 -25.80 -12.11 20.23
CA VAL A 230 -26.08 -10.94 21.09
C VAL A 230 -25.37 -9.70 20.56
N ALA A 231 -24.10 -9.86 20.15
CA ALA A 231 -23.31 -8.79 19.54
C ALA A 231 -23.92 -8.31 18.21
N ASP A 232 -24.42 -9.25 17.40
CA ASP A 232 -25.05 -8.93 16.11
C ASP A 232 -26.35 -8.10 16.29
N ARG A 233 -27.13 -8.38 17.35
CA ARG A 233 -28.33 -7.59 17.69
C ARG A 233 -27.97 -6.18 18.15
N ALA A 234 -27.06 -6.05 19.13
CA ALA A 234 -26.63 -4.74 19.60
C ALA A 234 -26.04 -3.88 18.46
N ALA A 235 -25.33 -4.50 17.52
CA ALA A 235 -24.82 -3.81 16.33
C ALA A 235 -25.93 -3.37 15.35
N ALA A 236 -27.05 -4.10 15.27
CA ALA A 236 -28.21 -3.70 14.48
C ALA A 236 -28.93 -2.49 15.11
N ASP A 237 -29.20 -2.53 16.42
CA ASP A 237 -29.87 -1.45 17.15
C ASP A 237 -29.08 -0.13 17.08
N VAL A 238 -27.74 -0.22 17.21
CA VAL A 238 -26.88 0.96 17.05
C VAL A 238 -26.95 1.51 15.63
N ARG A 239 -27.01 0.67 14.59
CA ARG A 239 -27.16 1.15 13.20
C ARG A 239 -28.48 1.88 13.00
N GLU A 240 -29.57 1.38 13.58
CA GLU A 240 -30.88 2.05 13.57
C GLU A 240 -30.82 3.41 14.28
N PHE A 241 -30.22 3.47 15.46
CA PHE A 241 -29.99 4.72 16.19
C PHE A 241 -29.18 5.73 15.36
N LEU A 242 -28.04 5.32 14.80
CA LEU A 242 -27.17 6.20 14.01
C LEU A 242 -27.90 6.73 12.75
N ALA A 243 -28.75 5.92 12.13
CA ALA A 243 -29.55 6.30 10.97
C ALA A 243 -30.67 7.30 11.29
N ALA A 244 -31.23 7.24 12.50
CA ALA A 244 -32.30 8.12 12.97
C ALA A 244 -31.81 9.32 13.81
N MET A 245 -30.49 9.43 14.02
CA MET A 245 -29.89 10.37 14.97
C MET A 245 -30.34 11.84 14.75
N THR A 246 -30.94 12.41 15.80
CA THR A 246 -31.36 13.82 15.86
C THR A 246 -30.30 14.71 16.55
N ASP A 247 -30.48 16.03 16.55
CA ASP A 247 -29.59 16.96 17.29
C ASP A 247 -29.59 16.71 18.80
N PRO A 248 -30.73 16.47 19.47
CA PRO A 248 -30.75 16.04 20.87
C PRO A 248 -29.95 14.76 21.14
N ASP A 249 -30.06 13.75 20.27
CA ASP A 249 -29.33 12.48 20.43
C ASP A 249 -27.82 12.69 20.31
N HIS A 250 -27.41 13.53 19.36
CA HIS A 250 -26.00 13.91 19.19
C HIS A 250 -25.47 14.64 20.42
N GLN A 251 -26.24 15.58 20.99
CA GLN A 251 -25.86 16.22 22.26
C GLN A 251 -25.78 15.24 23.43
N ALA A 252 -26.63 14.21 23.46
CA ALA A 252 -26.57 13.17 24.48
C ALA A 252 -25.27 12.35 24.38
N LEU A 253 -24.80 12.03 23.17
CA LEU A 253 -23.49 11.39 22.95
C LEU A 253 -22.34 12.26 23.47
N LEU A 254 -22.34 13.55 23.11
CA LEU A 254 -21.31 14.51 23.55
C LEU A 254 -21.23 14.62 25.08
N ARG A 255 -22.39 14.62 25.77
CA ARG A 255 -22.46 14.65 27.25
C ARG A 255 -21.85 13.41 27.91
N GLN A 256 -21.84 12.28 27.20
CA GLN A 256 -21.29 11.01 27.68
C GLN A 256 -19.81 10.82 27.27
N GLY A 257 -19.16 11.88 26.80
CA GLY A 257 -17.73 11.89 26.47
C GLY A 257 -17.40 11.39 25.07
N PHE A 258 -18.40 11.00 24.25
CA PHE A 258 -18.16 10.65 22.84
C PHE A 258 -18.00 11.93 22.03
N GLN A 259 -16.88 12.08 21.33
CA GLN A 259 -16.60 13.24 20.48
C GLN A 259 -17.02 12.92 19.05
N MET A 260 -17.97 13.69 18.52
CA MET A 260 -18.48 13.54 17.15
C MET A 260 -18.73 14.91 16.54
N SER A 261 -18.09 15.20 15.41
CA SER A 261 -18.33 16.43 14.66
C SER A 261 -19.69 16.39 13.94
N PRO A 262 -20.27 17.56 13.59
CA PRO A 262 -21.50 17.62 12.80
C PRO A 262 -21.38 16.97 11.42
N GLU A 263 -20.19 17.02 10.81
CA GLU A 263 -19.91 16.37 9.52
C GLU A 263 -19.90 14.84 9.65
N GLU A 264 -19.22 14.31 10.66
CA GLU A 264 -19.22 12.87 10.97
C GLU A 264 -20.63 12.36 11.26
N LYS A 265 -21.43 13.13 12.01
CA LYS A 265 -22.84 12.81 12.25
C LYS A 265 -23.61 12.63 10.94
N ASN A 266 -23.50 13.58 10.02
CA ASN A 266 -24.23 13.54 8.75
C ASN A 266 -23.76 12.36 7.87
N LEU A 267 -22.45 12.10 7.84
CA LEU A 267 -21.86 10.95 7.14
C LEU A 267 -22.35 9.63 7.73
N LEU A 268 -22.27 9.46 9.05
CA LEU A 268 -22.73 8.28 9.77
C LEU A 268 -24.22 8.02 9.52
N ARG A 269 -25.04 9.06 9.62
CA ARG A 269 -26.48 8.97 9.38
C ARG A 269 -26.78 8.49 7.96
N LYS A 270 -26.15 9.10 6.96
CA LYS A 270 -26.30 8.71 5.55
C LYS A 270 -25.86 7.26 5.34
N GLN A 271 -24.69 6.87 5.84
CA GLN A 271 -24.14 5.53 5.68
C GLN A 271 -24.99 4.47 6.39
N ALA A 272 -25.44 4.76 7.61
CA ALA A 272 -26.29 3.86 8.38
C ALA A 272 -27.63 3.63 7.69
N LEU A 273 -28.25 4.68 7.14
CA LEU A 273 -29.47 4.57 6.34
C LEU A 273 -29.28 3.69 5.10
N LEU A 274 -28.18 3.87 4.36
CA LEU A 274 -27.86 3.03 3.21
C LEU A 274 -27.73 1.56 3.59
N ASN A 275 -27.02 1.26 4.69
CA ASN A 275 -26.86 -0.10 5.18
C ASN A 275 -28.19 -0.71 5.64
N LEU A 276 -29.04 0.03 6.36
CA LEU A 276 -30.36 -0.46 6.79
C LEU A 276 -31.29 -0.74 5.62
N HIS A 277 -31.28 0.14 4.61
CA HIS A 277 -32.07 -0.09 3.40
C HIS A 277 -31.55 -1.29 2.60
N ALA A 278 -30.23 -1.47 2.53
CA ALA A 278 -29.63 -2.67 1.92
C ALA A 278 -30.05 -3.93 2.67
N ASP A 279 -29.97 -3.92 4.01
CA ASP A 279 -30.40 -5.05 4.85
C ASP A 279 -31.89 -5.34 4.65
N ARG A 280 -32.77 -4.33 4.58
CA ARG A 280 -34.21 -4.53 4.30
C ARG A 280 -34.45 -5.16 2.94
N ILE A 281 -33.76 -4.68 1.90
CA ILE A 281 -33.87 -5.25 0.54
C ILE A 281 -33.40 -6.71 0.55
N VAL A 282 -32.24 -7.00 1.14
CA VAL A 282 -31.67 -8.36 1.17
C VAL A 282 -32.53 -9.30 2.02
N ASN A 283 -32.99 -8.88 3.19
CA ASN A 283 -33.84 -9.68 4.08
C ASN A 283 -35.18 -10.04 3.42
N SER A 284 -35.66 -9.25 2.45
CA SER A 284 -36.85 -9.60 1.66
C SER A 284 -36.71 -10.94 0.90
N LEU A 285 -35.48 -11.40 0.64
CA LEU A 285 -35.22 -12.71 0.03
C LEU A 285 -35.64 -13.87 0.94
N ASP A 286 -35.55 -13.70 2.25
CA ASP A 286 -35.78 -14.77 3.22
C ASP A 286 -37.17 -14.66 3.88
N GLU A 287 -37.93 -13.60 3.56
CA GLU A 287 -39.30 -13.45 4.03
C GLU A 287 -40.25 -14.53 3.47
N LYS A 288 -41.13 -15.03 4.34
CA LYS A 288 -42.24 -15.97 4.08
C LYS A 288 -41.97 -17.01 2.98
N LYS A 289 -41.10 -17.98 3.31
CA LYS A 289 -40.70 -19.10 2.43
C LYS A 289 -39.91 -18.69 1.18
N GLY A 290 -39.34 -17.49 1.16
CA GLY A 290 -38.48 -17.01 0.09
C GLY A 290 -39.22 -16.73 -1.21
N VAL A 291 -40.40 -16.10 -1.14
CA VAL A 291 -41.18 -15.74 -2.35
C VAL A 291 -40.35 -14.86 -3.29
N VAL A 292 -39.68 -13.84 -2.76
CA VAL A 292 -38.81 -12.95 -3.55
C VAL A 292 -37.66 -13.75 -4.15
N ARG A 293 -37.00 -14.59 -3.35
CA ARG A 293 -35.91 -15.47 -3.79
C ARG A 293 -36.34 -16.42 -4.91
N ASN A 294 -37.50 -17.07 -4.79
CA ASN A 294 -38.03 -17.99 -5.79
C ASN A 294 -38.43 -17.29 -7.10
N ARG A 295 -38.97 -16.07 -7.02
CA ARG A 295 -39.31 -15.30 -8.22
C ARG A 295 -38.06 -14.73 -8.89
N LEU A 296 -37.11 -14.22 -8.11
CA LEU A 296 -35.84 -13.73 -8.64
C LEU A 296 -35.05 -14.84 -9.33
N ALA A 297 -35.02 -16.04 -8.74
CA ALA A 297 -34.46 -17.25 -9.35
C ALA A 297 -35.03 -17.51 -10.75
N LYS A 298 -36.35 -17.33 -10.93
CA LYS A 298 -37.00 -17.48 -12.23
C LYS A 298 -36.61 -16.39 -13.23
N GLU A 299 -36.46 -15.14 -12.79
CA GLU A 299 -36.05 -14.03 -13.67
C GLU A 299 -34.59 -14.14 -14.10
N LEU A 300 -33.72 -14.68 -13.24
CA LEU A 300 -32.29 -14.83 -13.49
C LEU A 300 -31.92 -16.19 -14.11
N ASP A 301 -32.87 -17.09 -14.31
CA ASP A 301 -32.67 -18.48 -14.75
C ASP A 301 -31.68 -19.26 -13.85
N GLU A 302 -31.81 -19.05 -12.53
CA GLU A 302 -30.93 -19.62 -11.50
C GLU A 302 -31.73 -20.46 -10.49
N LYS A 303 -31.05 -21.28 -9.68
CA LYS A 303 -31.72 -22.02 -8.61
C LYS A 303 -31.97 -21.13 -7.39
N PRO A 304 -33.09 -21.27 -6.66
CA PRO A 304 -33.35 -20.47 -5.46
C PRO A 304 -32.27 -20.56 -4.36
N ALA A 305 -31.57 -21.69 -4.27
CA ALA A 305 -30.47 -21.89 -3.33
C ALA A 305 -29.23 -21.05 -3.67
N ASP A 306 -29.01 -20.77 -4.95
CA ASP A 306 -27.84 -20.04 -5.45
C ASP A 306 -28.06 -18.51 -5.46
N ILE A 307 -29.30 -18.07 -5.26
CA ILE A 307 -29.65 -16.66 -5.11
C ILE A 307 -29.03 -16.05 -3.85
N THR A 308 -28.21 -15.03 -4.07
CA THR A 308 -27.57 -14.24 -3.02
C THR A 308 -28.19 -12.85 -2.89
N GLY A 309 -27.99 -12.20 -1.74
CA GLY A 309 -28.36 -10.79 -1.53
C GLY A 309 -27.71 -9.84 -2.54
N GLN A 310 -26.46 -10.13 -2.94
CA GLN A 310 -25.76 -9.33 -3.93
C GLN A 310 -26.42 -9.41 -5.31
N MET A 311 -26.89 -10.59 -5.72
CA MET A 311 -27.63 -10.76 -6.99
C MET A 311 -28.94 -9.96 -7.01
N LEU A 312 -29.66 -9.91 -5.88
CA LEU A 312 -30.85 -9.04 -5.77
C LEU A 312 -30.46 -7.56 -5.90
N LEU A 313 -29.42 -7.12 -5.19
CA LEU A 313 -28.96 -5.73 -5.25
C LEU A 313 -28.50 -5.35 -6.66
N ASP A 314 -27.80 -6.24 -7.37
CA ASP A 314 -27.40 -6.01 -8.76
C ASP A 314 -28.60 -5.96 -9.72
N PHE A 315 -29.62 -6.82 -9.52
CA PHE A 315 -30.85 -6.83 -10.32
C PHE A 315 -31.64 -5.51 -10.16
N VAL A 316 -31.83 -5.05 -8.92
CA VAL A 316 -32.58 -3.83 -8.62
C VAL A 316 -31.80 -2.54 -8.86
N ARG A 317 -30.56 -2.63 -9.37
CA ARG A 317 -29.82 -1.47 -9.89
C ARG A 317 -30.48 -0.87 -11.13
N SER A 318 -31.20 -1.69 -11.90
CA SER A 318 -32.00 -1.26 -13.05
C SER A 318 -33.35 -0.67 -12.61
N SER A 319 -33.93 0.25 -13.41
CA SER A 319 -35.27 0.78 -13.15
C SER A 319 -36.33 -0.32 -13.11
N ASP A 320 -36.22 -1.27 -14.03
CA ASP A 320 -37.20 -2.33 -14.18
C ASP A 320 -37.12 -3.33 -13.02
N GLY A 321 -35.90 -3.68 -12.59
CA GLY A 321 -35.69 -4.52 -11.41
C GLY A 321 -36.17 -3.87 -10.11
N ALA A 322 -35.94 -2.56 -9.94
CA ALA A 322 -36.43 -1.83 -8.77
C ALA A 322 -37.96 -1.79 -8.71
N ARG A 323 -38.63 -1.52 -9.85
CA ARG A 323 -40.10 -1.57 -9.95
C ARG A 323 -40.65 -2.97 -9.74
N TRP A 324 -39.97 -3.98 -10.29
CA TRP A 324 -40.32 -5.38 -10.08
C TRP A 324 -40.35 -5.73 -8.60
N LEU A 325 -39.32 -5.33 -7.84
CA LEU A 325 -39.25 -5.60 -6.40
C LEU A 325 -40.37 -4.86 -5.66
N LEU A 326 -40.59 -3.56 -5.95
CA LEU A 326 -41.66 -2.78 -5.32
C LEU A 326 -43.03 -3.41 -5.55
N ASN A 327 -43.38 -3.67 -6.81
CA ASN A 327 -44.65 -4.29 -7.17
C ASN A 327 -44.83 -5.66 -6.49
N LEU A 328 -43.76 -6.44 -6.36
CA LEU A 328 -43.83 -7.74 -5.69
C LEU A 328 -44.11 -7.61 -4.19
N THR A 329 -43.46 -6.65 -3.52
CA THR A 329 -43.63 -6.41 -2.08
C THR A 329 -44.94 -5.70 -1.73
N GLU A 330 -45.51 -4.88 -2.63
CA GLU A 330 -46.75 -4.16 -2.40
C GLU A 330 -48.01 -5.01 -2.66
N ASN A 331 -47.96 -5.89 -3.67
CA ASN A 331 -49.11 -6.72 -4.05
C ASN A 331 -49.19 -8.06 -3.30
N THR A 332 -48.21 -8.35 -2.45
CA THR A 332 -48.22 -9.56 -1.62
C THR A 332 -48.64 -9.17 -0.20
N GLU A 333 -49.88 -9.47 0.19
CA GLU A 333 -50.48 -9.13 1.51
C GLU A 333 -49.62 -9.53 2.72
N ASP A 334 -48.68 -10.44 2.48
CA ASP A 334 -47.91 -11.14 3.47
C ASP A 334 -46.45 -10.68 3.57
N ILE A 335 -45.92 -9.91 2.61
CA ILE A 335 -44.54 -9.41 2.62
C ILE A 335 -44.50 -8.02 3.27
N THR A 336 -43.49 -7.75 4.09
CA THR A 336 -43.34 -6.40 4.67
C THR A 336 -43.07 -5.42 3.52
N SER A 337 -43.97 -4.46 3.30
CA SER A 337 -43.72 -3.45 2.28
C SER A 337 -42.43 -2.71 2.61
N LEU A 338 -41.55 -2.58 1.61
CA LEU A 338 -40.22 -2.01 1.82
C LEU A 338 -40.30 -0.54 2.28
N ARG A 339 -41.39 0.16 1.97
CA ARG A 339 -41.59 1.60 2.22
C ARG A 339 -40.41 2.44 1.70
N LEU A 340 -39.85 2.04 0.56
CA LEU A 340 -38.76 2.72 -0.14
C LEU A 340 -39.27 3.22 -1.50
N SER A 341 -38.71 4.33 -1.98
CA SER A 341 -38.94 4.76 -3.36
C SER A 341 -38.05 3.98 -4.34
N GLU A 342 -38.46 3.93 -5.61
CA GLU A 342 -37.66 3.33 -6.69
C GLU A 342 -36.24 3.93 -6.75
N GLU A 343 -36.14 5.27 -6.63
CA GLU A 343 -34.85 5.96 -6.63
C GLU A 343 -33.98 5.54 -5.45
N ARG A 344 -34.58 5.35 -4.26
CA ARG A 344 -33.82 4.93 -3.08
C ARG A 344 -33.28 3.51 -3.21
N ILE A 345 -34.06 2.58 -3.78
CA ILE A 345 -33.61 1.21 -4.04
C ILE A 345 -32.43 1.22 -5.01
N ARG A 346 -32.52 2.00 -6.09
CA ARG A 346 -31.43 2.13 -7.07
C ARG A 346 -30.18 2.77 -6.47
N GLU A 347 -30.32 3.80 -5.65
CA GLU A 347 -29.19 4.43 -4.94
C GLU A 347 -28.47 3.42 -4.03
N VAL A 348 -29.23 2.64 -3.25
CA VAL A 348 -28.68 1.60 -2.37
C VAL A 348 -27.99 0.49 -3.17
N ALA A 349 -28.58 0.07 -4.28
CA ALA A 349 -28.00 -0.92 -5.18
C ALA A 349 -26.68 -0.43 -5.81
N ARG A 350 -26.64 0.81 -6.31
CA ARG A 350 -25.41 1.42 -6.85
C ARG A 350 -24.30 1.47 -5.80
N HIS A 351 -24.62 2.03 -4.63
CA HIS A 351 -23.67 2.13 -3.52
C HIS A 351 -23.16 0.75 -3.07
N SER A 352 -24.03 -0.26 -3.00
CA SER A 352 -23.62 -1.62 -2.62
C SER A 352 -22.73 -2.28 -3.67
N GLY A 353 -23.00 -2.05 -4.96
CA GLY A 353 -22.15 -2.52 -6.06
C GLY A 353 -20.78 -1.84 -6.10
N GLU A 354 -20.73 -0.52 -5.84
CA GLU A 354 -19.47 0.23 -5.70
C GLU A 354 -18.64 -0.31 -4.52
N MET A 355 -19.27 -0.53 -3.36
CA MET A 355 -18.59 -1.08 -2.18
C MET A 355 -18.08 -2.51 -2.36
N ALA A 356 -18.78 -3.33 -3.16
CA ALA A 356 -18.30 -4.67 -3.51
C ALA A 356 -17.05 -4.59 -4.39
N ARG A 357 -17.05 -3.72 -5.41
CA ARG A 357 -15.86 -3.49 -6.26
C ARG A 357 -14.68 -2.95 -5.47
N LEU A 358 -14.90 -1.96 -4.60
CA LEU A 358 -13.84 -1.40 -3.77
C LEU A 358 -13.19 -2.44 -2.86
N ARG A 359 -13.97 -3.39 -2.33
CA ARG A 359 -13.46 -4.46 -1.48
C ARG A 359 -12.50 -5.40 -2.24
N ASP A 360 -12.80 -5.72 -3.50
CA ASP A 360 -11.93 -6.56 -4.32
C ASP A 360 -10.60 -5.84 -4.62
N VAL A 361 -10.68 -4.54 -4.91
CA VAL A 361 -9.50 -3.70 -5.13
C VAL A 361 -8.70 -3.51 -3.83
N GLU A 362 -9.37 -3.29 -2.69
CA GLU A 362 -8.75 -3.19 -1.36
C GLU A 362 -7.98 -4.46 -1.01
N ALA A 363 -8.56 -5.65 -1.27
CA ALA A 363 -7.87 -6.93 -1.10
C ALA A 363 -6.60 -7.01 -1.97
N SER A 364 -6.69 -6.59 -3.23
CA SER A 364 -5.53 -6.57 -4.14
C SER A 364 -4.43 -5.56 -3.72
N VAL A 365 -4.79 -4.49 -3.01
CA VAL A 365 -3.84 -3.52 -2.45
C VAL A 365 -3.23 -4.06 -1.15
N ALA A 366 -4.04 -4.69 -0.30
CA ALA A 366 -3.60 -5.29 0.95
C ALA A 366 -2.56 -6.40 0.73
N GLU A 367 -2.75 -7.26 -0.28
CA GLU A 367 -1.78 -8.30 -0.65
C GLU A 367 -0.41 -7.71 -1.02
N VAL A 368 -0.35 -6.52 -1.63
CA VAL A 368 0.90 -5.85 -1.97
C VAL A 368 1.58 -5.29 -0.73
N ASN A 369 0.81 -4.64 0.14
CA ASN A 369 1.35 -3.99 1.34
C ASN A 369 1.76 -5.00 2.42
N SER A 370 1.16 -6.19 2.48
CA SER A 370 1.50 -7.23 3.47
C SER A 370 2.91 -7.81 3.31
N ASP A 371 3.50 -7.71 2.11
CA ASP A 371 4.90 -8.08 1.87
C ASP A 371 5.89 -6.95 2.25
N ASP A 372 5.38 -5.74 2.57
CA ASP A 372 6.12 -4.48 2.55
C ASP A 372 6.28 -3.77 3.93
N ASP A 373 6.20 -4.51 5.05
CA ASP A 373 6.46 -4.00 6.42
C ASP A 373 7.93 -3.58 6.69
N ALA A 374 8.72 -3.30 5.66
CA ALA A 374 10.02 -2.64 5.79
C ALA A 374 9.85 -1.14 5.50
N ASP A 375 9.83 -0.32 6.56
CA ASP A 375 9.95 1.15 6.53
C ASP A 375 11.29 1.56 5.87
N ASN A 376 11.41 1.38 4.56
CA ASN A 376 12.53 1.83 3.77
C ASN A 376 12.26 3.25 3.28
N LEU A 377 13.31 4.08 3.25
CA LEU A 377 13.28 5.52 2.93
C LEU A 377 12.68 5.87 1.56
N LEU A 378 12.55 4.88 0.66
CA LEU A 378 11.97 5.01 -0.69
C LEU A 378 10.60 4.31 -0.84
N GLY A 379 10.15 3.60 0.20
CA GLY A 379 8.92 2.78 0.22
C GLY A 379 8.86 1.73 -0.89
N PHE A 380 10.00 1.09 -1.14
CA PHE A 380 10.11 -0.12 -1.96
C PHE A 380 10.20 -1.35 -1.06
N SER A 381 9.52 -2.41 -1.47
CA SER A 381 9.77 -3.76 -0.97
C SER A 381 11.26 -4.10 -0.99
N THR A 382 11.73 -4.80 0.03
CA THR A 382 13.09 -5.36 0.07
C THR A 382 13.37 -6.19 -1.19
N ARG A 383 12.37 -6.97 -1.65
CA ARG A 383 12.47 -7.77 -2.88
C ARG A 383 12.65 -6.88 -4.12
N THR A 384 11.87 -5.81 -4.23
CA THR A 384 11.95 -4.87 -5.35
C THR A 384 13.28 -4.15 -5.39
N LEU A 385 13.80 -3.75 -4.22
CA LEU A 385 15.11 -3.13 -4.12
C LEU A 385 16.22 -4.06 -4.60
N TRP A 386 16.18 -5.34 -4.20
CA TRP A 386 17.09 -6.36 -4.71
C TRP A 386 17.00 -6.53 -6.24
N LEU A 387 15.79 -6.55 -6.80
CA LEU A 387 15.61 -6.64 -8.26
C LEU A 387 16.15 -5.41 -8.99
N ILE A 388 15.98 -4.21 -8.46
CA ILE A 388 16.53 -2.97 -9.02
C ILE A 388 18.06 -3.03 -9.01
N VAL A 389 18.66 -3.41 -7.88
CA VAL A 389 20.12 -3.51 -7.74
C VAL A 389 20.70 -4.52 -8.72
N VAL A 390 20.13 -5.72 -8.79
CA VAL A 390 20.59 -6.77 -9.73
C VAL A 390 20.43 -6.32 -11.18
N SER A 391 19.31 -5.68 -11.53
CA SER A 391 19.07 -5.13 -12.87
C SER A 391 20.13 -4.09 -13.26
N PHE A 392 20.48 -3.18 -12.34
CA PHE A 392 21.51 -2.16 -12.59
C PHE A 392 22.91 -2.75 -12.75
N ILE A 393 23.24 -3.80 -12.00
CA ILE A 393 24.52 -4.50 -12.17
C ILE A 393 24.61 -5.12 -13.57
N VAL A 394 23.58 -5.85 -14.00
CA VAL A 394 23.53 -6.48 -15.33
C VAL A 394 23.61 -5.42 -16.43
N CYS A 395 22.88 -4.31 -16.28
CA CYS A 395 22.93 -3.17 -17.20
C CYS A 395 24.34 -2.56 -17.29
N THR A 396 24.97 -2.30 -16.14
CA THR A 396 26.32 -1.73 -16.06
C THR A 396 27.34 -2.60 -16.78
N VAL A 397 27.33 -3.92 -16.53
CA VAL A 397 28.23 -4.87 -17.21
C VAL A 397 27.99 -4.86 -18.72
N GLY A 398 26.73 -4.82 -19.16
CA GLY A 398 26.38 -4.71 -20.58
C GLY A 398 26.92 -3.44 -21.24
N ILE A 399 26.78 -2.29 -20.58
CA ILE A 399 27.32 -1.00 -21.07
C ILE A 399 28.84 -1.03 -21.11
N VAL A 400 29.50 -1.52 -20.06
CA VAL A 400 30.97 -1.65 -20.00
C VAL A 400 31.49 -2.48 -21.17
N ASN A 401 30.88 -3.65 -21.42
CA ASN A 401 31.30 -4.54 -22.50
C ASN A 401 31.13 -3.89 -23.89
N ALA A 402 29.99 -3.25 -24.12
CA ALA A 402 29.75 -2.52 -25.36
C ALA A 402 30.75 -1.36 -25.54
N MET A 403 31.05 -0.61 -24.47
CA MET A 403 32.01 0.48 -24.52
C MET A 403 33.45 0.01 -24.76
N LEU A 404 33.89 -1.08 -24.14
CA LEU A 404 35.20 -1.68 -24.41
C LEU A 404 35.36 -2.05 -25.89
N MET A 405 34.31 -2.59 -26.50
CA MET A 405 34.30 -2.85 -27.95
C MET A 405 34.41 -1.56 -28.77
N SER A 406 33.82 -0.44 -28.32
CA SER A 406 33.96 0.88 -28.94
C SER A 406 35.39 1.41 -28.87
N VAL A 407 36.07 1.18 -27.75
CA VAL A 407 37.47 1.59 -27.55
C VAL A 407 38.41 0.84 -28.50
N THR A 408 38.24 -0.48 -28.68
CA THR A 408 39.11 -1.28 -29.55
C THR A 408 38.93 -0.93 -31.03
N GLU A 409 37.72 -0.58 -31.47
CA GLU A 409 37.51 -0.14 -32.86
C GLU A 409 38.11 1.23 -33.16
N ARG A 410 38.04 2.15 -32.19
CA ARG A 410 38.61 3.50 -32.32
C ARG A 410 40.09 3.55 -31.94
N PHE A 411 40.76 2.42 -31.79
CA PHE A 411 42.15 2.35 -31.33
C PHE A 411 43.10 3.23 -32.16
N ARG A 412 43.01 3.14 -33.49
CA ARG A 412 43.81 3.95 -34.42
C ARG A 412 43.47 5.45 -34.32
N GLU A 413 42.20 5.80 -34.16
CA GLU A 413 41.76 7.21 -33.99
C GLU A 413 42.27 7.80 -32.66
N ILE A 414 42.23 7.02 -31.58
CA ILE A 414 42.74 7.45 -30.27
C ILE A 414 44.26 7.65 -30.31
N ALA A 415 44.97 6.72 -30.96
CA ALA A 415 46.42 6.82 -31.12
C ALA A 415 46.85 8.04 -31.94
N THR A 416 46.15 8.35 -33.04
CA THR A 416 46.46 9.56 -33.83
C THR A 416 46.19 10.83 -33.03
N MET A 417 45.09 10.90 -32.27
CA MET A 417 44.82 12.03 -31.37
C MET A 417 45.91 12.21 -30.32
N LYS A 418 46.41 11.12 -29.72
CA LYS A 418 47.52 11.17 -28.76
C LYS A 418 48.83 11.63 -29.40
N CYS A 419 49.15 11.18 -30.60
CA CYS A 419 50.33 11.65 -31.34
C CYS A 419 50.26 13.15 -31.66
N LEU A 420 49.04 13.70 -31.81
CA LEU A 420 48.80 15.14 -32.01
C LEU A 420 48.79 15.93 -30.68
N GLY A 421 49.03 15.29 -29.54
CA GLY A 421 49.13 15.94 -28.23
C GLY A 421 47.87 15.92 -27.38
N ALA A 422 46.85 15.11 -27.72
CA ALA A 422 45.68 14.94 -26.87
C ALA A 422 46.07 14.32 -25.51
N THR A 423 45.57 14.91 -24.41
CA THR A 423 45.80 14.40 -23.06
C THR A 423 44.89 13.22 -22.73
N ASP A 424 45.32 12.34 -21.82
CA ASP A 424 44.51 11.21 -21.34
C ASP A 424 43.15 11.68 -20.77
N ARG A 425 43.13 12.84 -20.09
CA ARG A 425 41.91 13.46 -19.56
C ARG A 425 40.94 13.86 -20.67
N PHE A 426 41.45 14.39 -21.79
CA PHE A 426 40.61 14.78 -22.93
C PHE A 426 39.90 13.57 -23.53
N ILE A 427 40.64 12.47 -23.73
CA ILE A 427 40.08 11.21 -24.25
C ILE A 427 39.02 10.66 -23.29
N MET A 428 39.31 10.64 -21.99
CA MET A 428 38.37 10.14 -20.97
C MET A 428 37.06 10.93 -20.95
N ILE A 429 37.13 12.27 -20.95
CA ILE A 429 35.94 13.14 -20.96
C ILE A 429 35.11 12.92 -22.23
N ASN A 430 35.73 12.75 -23.39
CA ASN A 430 35.02 12.54 -24.65
C ASN A 430 34.17 11.26 -24.62
N PHE A 431 34.73 10.14 -24.12
CA PHE A 431 34.00 8.89 -23.97
C PHE A 431 32.89 8.97 -22.90
N ILE A 432 33.13 9.66 -21.78
CA ILE A 432 32.09 9.88 -20.76
C ILE A 432 30.95 10.72 -21.35
N LEU A 433 31.25 11.79 -22.11
CA LEU A 433 30.25 12.63 -22.75
C LEU A 433 29.40 11.86 -23.75
N GLU A 434 30.02 11.03 -24.60
CA GLU A 434 29.32 10.13 -25.53
C GLU A 434 28.37 9.19 -24.78
N SER A 435 28.83 8.64 -23.66
CA SER A 435 28.04 7.75 -22.81
C SER A 435 26.89 8.48 -22.12
N CYS A 436 27.07 9.74 -21.71
CA CYS A 436 26.00 10.59 -21.21
C CYS A 436 24.93 10.85 -22.28
N MET A 437 25.33 11.12 -23.53
CA MET A 437 24.38 11.31 -24.64
C MET A 437 23.56 10.05 -24.92
N GLN A 438 24.20 8.87 -24.90
CA GLN A 438 23.51 7.59 -24.96
C GLN A 438 22.59 7.37 -23.75
N GLY A 439 23.02 7.81 -22.56
CA GLY A 439 22.25 7.85 -21.32
C GLY A 439 20.97 8.67 -21.44
N ILE A 440 21.05 9.85 -22.05
CA ILE A 440 19.88 10.71 -22.30
C ILE A 440 18.93 10.03 -23.29
N ALA A 441 19.44 9.53 -24.42
CA ALA A 441 18.61 8.88 -25.43
C ALA A 441 17.91 7.62 -24.88
N GLY A 442 18.67 6.75 -24.20
CA GLY A 442 18.14 5.56 -23.55
C GLY A 442 17.19 5.91 -22.41
N GLY A 443 17.50 6.95 -21.63
CA GLY A 443 16.68 7.44 -20.54
C GLY A 443 15.31 7.94 -20.99
N ILE A 444 15.25 8.72 -22.07
CA ILE A 444 13.97 9.20 -22.64
C ILE A 444 13.12 8.02 -23.13
N ILE A 445 13.71 7.13 -23.92
CA ILE A 445 13.00 5.96 -24.47
C ILE A 445 12.53 5.04 -23.33
N GLY A 446 13.42 4.78 -22.37
CA GLY A 446 13.13 3.96 -21.21
C GLY A 446 12.03 4.54 -20.33
N ALA A 447 12.10 5.84 -20.02
CA ALA A 447 11.07 6.51 -19.23
C ALA A 447 9.69 6.46 -19.91
N ALA A 448 9.63 6.68 -21.24
CA ALA A 448 8.38 6.58 -21.99
C ALA A 448 7.81 5.15 -21.98
N LEU A 449 8.65 4.14 -22.23
CA LEU A 449 8.23 2.74 -22.21
C LEU A 449 7.81 2.28 -20.81
N GLY A 450 8.57 2.66 -19.78
CA GLY A 450 8.27 2.29 -18.39
C GLY A 450 7.00 2.97 -17.86
N PHE A 451 6.74 4.21 -18.27
CA PHE A 451 5.46 4.88 -17.98
C PHE A 451 4.29 4.11 -18.61
N LEU A 452 4.38 3.78 -19.90
CA LEU A 452 3.32 3.07 -20.62
C LEU A 452 3.05 1.69 -19.99
N LEU A 453 4.11 0.93 -19.69
CA LEU A 453 4.00 -0.38 -19.05
C LEU A 453 3.48 -0.30 -17.61
N GLY A 454 3.88 0.73 -16.85
CA GLY A 454 3.41 0.97 -15.50
C GLY A 454 1.90 1.26 -15.46
N VAL A 455 1.43 2.15 -16.34
CA VAL A 455 -0.01 2.47 -16.47
C VAL A 455 -0.80 1.25 -16.94
N LEU A 456 -0.30 0.49 -17.92
CA LEU A 456 -0.97 -0.70 -18.42
C LEU A 456 -1.11 -1.79 -17.35
N ARG A 457 -0.04 -2.03 -16.56
CA ARG A 457 -0.06 -2.96 -15.43
C ARG A 457 -1.02 -2.50 -14.34
N ALA A 458 -0.98 -1.22 -13.98
CA ALA A 458 -1.87 -0.68 -12.97
C ALA A 458 -3.35 -0.74 -13.41
N GLY A 459 -3.64 -0.45 -14.68
CA GLY A 459 -4.97 -0.59 -15.25
C GLY A 459 -5.46 -2.04 -15.29
N ALA A 460 -4.58 -3.00 -15.58
CA ALA A 460 -4.93 -4.42 -15.53
C ALA A 460 -5.24 -4.91 -14.10
N LYS A 461 -4.60 -4.32 -13.09
CA LYS A 461 -4.73 -4.73 -11.68
C LYS A 461 -5.88 -4.04 -10.96
N TYR A 462 -6.01 -2.73 -11.10
CA TYR A 462 -6.97 -1.90 -10.37
C TYR A 462 -8.14 -1.42 -11.24
N GLY A 463 -8.15 -1.77 -12.53
CA GLY A 463 -9.21 -1.36 -13.46
C GLY A 463 -9.25 0.15 -13.67
N PHE A 464 -10.48 0.68 -13.77
CA PHE A 464 -10.72 2.10 -14.04
C PHE A 464 -10.27 3.03 -12.89
N LEU A 465 -10.27 2.53 -11.64
CA LEU A 465 -9.82 3.28 -10.46
C LEU A 465 -8.36 3.74 -10.56
N ALA A 466 -7.50 2.94 -11.22
CA ALA A 466 -6.12 3.34 -11.47
C ALA A 466 -6.03 4.54 -12.41
N LEU A 467 -6.89 4.62 -13.44
CA LEU A 467 -6.85 5.69 -14.43
C LEU A 467 -7.37 7.02 -13.86
N GLU A 468 -8.41 6.99 -13.04
CA GLU A 468 -8.97 8.19 -12.39
C GLU A 468 -8.00 8.82 -11.39
N ASN A 469 -7.20 8.00 -10.72
CA ASN A 469 -6.27 8.43 -9.66
C ASN A 469 -4.81 8.44 -10.11
N LEU A 470 -4.54 8.65 -11.40
CA LEU A 470 -3.17 8.77 -11.92
C LEU A 470 -2.51 10.08 -11.46
N PRO A 471 -1.42 10.03 -10.67
CA PRO A 471 -0.73 11.23 -10.22
C PRO A 471 0.21 11.75 -11.31
N VAL A 472 -0.34 12.42 -12.34
CA VAL A 472 0.42 12.86 -13.54
C VAL A 472 1.66 13.70 -13.18
N THR A 473 1.55 14.60 -12.19
CA THR A 473 2.66 15.45 -11.72
C THR A 473 3.79 14.63 -11.10
N GLN A 474 3.46 13.64 -10.27
CA GLN A 474 4.45 12.75 -9.64
C GLN A 474 5.07 11.81 -10.67
N MET A 475 4.29 11.33 -11.64
CA MET A 475 4.79 10.51 -12.75
C MET A 475 5.82 11.26 -13.60
N LEU A 476 5.58 12.54 -13.90
CA LEU A 476 6.55 13.39 -14.59
C LEU A 476 7.83 13.59 -13.78
N ALA A 477 7.71 13.81 -12.47
CA ALA A 477 8.87 13.94 -11.58
C ALA A 477 9.71 12.65 -11.54
N VAL A 478 9.05 11.49 -11.44
CA VAL A 478 9.69 10.17 -11.46
C VAL A 478 10.31 9.86 -12.82
N ALA A 479 9.68 10.26 -13.93
CA ALA A 479 10.27 10.13 -15.27
C ALA A 479 11.56 10.95 -15.37
N GLY A 480 11.57 12.19 -14.86
CA GLY A 480 12.78 13.01 -14.77
C GLY A 480 13.87 12.36 -13.90
N ALA A 481 13.51 11.85 -12.72
CA ALA A 481 14.45 11.15 -11.84
C ALA A 481 15.03 9.88 -12.50
N SER A 482 14.20 9.10 -13.18
CA SER A 482 14.63 7.88 -13.89
C SER A 482 15.59 8.19 -15.04
N LEU A 483 15.36 9.31 -15.75
CA LEU A 483 16.28 9.81 -16.77
C LEU A 483 17.63 10.22 -16.17
N VAL A 484 17.63 10.96 -15.06
CA VAL A 484 18.88 11.32 -14.34
C VAL A 484 19.64 10.08 -13.90
N VAL A 485 18.95 9.07 -13.36
CA VAL A 485 19.56 7.79 -12.98
C VAL A 485 20.15 7.08 -14.21
N GLY A 486 19.45 7.06 -15.35
CA GLY A 486 19.96 6.48 -16.59
C GLY A 486 21.26 7.13 -17.08
N VAL A 487 21.35 8.47 -17.01
CA VAL A 487 22.56 9.23 -17.37
C VAL A 487 23.70 8.94 -16.38
N ILE A 488 23.41 8.90 -15.08
CA ILE A 488 24.43 8.57 -14.07
C ILE A 488 24.94 7.15 -14.27
N LEU A 489 24.04 6.19 -14.51
CA LEU A 489 24.38 4.79 -14.73
C LEU A 489 25.29 4.63 -15.95
N SER A 490 24.95 5.29 -17.07
CA SER A 490 25.78 5.23 -18.28
C SER A 490 27.13 5.91 -18.10
N ALA A 491 27.19 7.05 -17.42
CA ALA A 491 28.43 7.76 -17.12
C ALA A 491 29.36 6.92 -16.23
N LEU A 492 28.81 6.30 -15.17
CA LEU A 492 29.58 5.44 -14.25
C LEU A 492 30.09 4.19 -14.96
N ALA A 493 29.26 3.54 -15.77
CA ALA A 493 29.65 2.38 -16.56
C ALA A 493 30.78 2.72 -17.57
N ALA A 494 30.82 3.94 -18.08
CA ALA A 494 31.82 4.39 -19.04
C ALA A 494 33.19 4.71 -18.41
N VAL A 495 33.29 4.89 -17.10
CA VAL A 495 34.55 5.28 -16.43
C VAL A 495 35.67 4.26 -16.70
N TYR A 496 35.38 2.96 -16.53
CA TYR A 496 36.39 1.92 -16.73
C TYR A 496 36.85 1.82 -18.21
N PRO A 497 35.95 1.68 -19.20
CA PRO A 497 36.34 1.71 -20.61
C PRO A 497 37.06 3.00 -21.02
N ALA A 498 36.62 4.17 -20.55
CA ALA A 498 37.25 5.44 -20.85
C ALA A 498 38.66 5.54 -20.27
N TRP A 499 38.90 4.97 -19.08
CA TRP A 499 40.23 4.86 -18.49
C TRP A 499 41.14 3.93 -19.30
N VAL A 500 40.61 2.77 -19.75
CA VAL A 500 41.34 1.86 -20.65
C VAL A 500 41.71 2.59 -21.95
N ALA A 501 40.77 3.30 -22.57
CA ALA A 501 40.99 4.08 -23.78
C ALA A 501 42.07 5.16 -23.61
N ALA A 502 41.99 5.88 -22.49
CA ALA A 502 42.92 6.93 -22.15
C ALA A 502 44.33 6.41 -21.88
N ARG A 503 44.54 5.13 -21.55
CA ARG A 503 45.89 4.56 -21.27
C ARG A 503 46.51 3.78 -22.42
N LEU A 504 45.87 3.75 -23.58
CA LEU A 504 46.40 3.06 -24.76
C LEU A 504 47.71 3.71 -25.24
N ALA A 505 48.70 2.87 -25.57
CA ALA A 505 50.01 3.28 -26.06
C ALA A 505 49.95 3.56 -27.59
N PRO A 506 50.29 4.77 -28.06
CA PRO A 506 50.18 5.13 -29.49
C PRO A 506 51.04 4.26 -30.41
N MET A 507 52.18 3.78 -29.90
CA MET A 507 53.11 2.90 -30.61
C MET A 507 52.49 1.54 -30.96
N GLU A 508 51.61 1.00 -30.12
CA GLU A 508 50.98 -0.31 -30.36
C GLU A 508 49.96 -0.23 -31.51
N ALA A 509 49.24 0.89 -31.65
CA ALA A 509 48.28 1.11 -32.73
C ALA A 509 48.90 1.21 -34.13
N MET A 510 50.15 1.66 -34.21
CA MET A 510 50.90 1.77 -35.47
C MET A 510 51.64 0.47 -35.84
N ARG A 511 51.72 -0.49 -34.91
CA ARG A 511 52.41 -1.78 -35.13
C ARG A 511 51.46 -2.89 -35.61
N ILE A 512 50.15 -2.68 -35.54
CA ILE A 512 49.15 -3.65 -35.98
C ILE A 512 48.99 -3.53 -37.50
N GLU A 513 49.59 -4.49 -38.21
CA GLU A 513 49.42 -4.74 -39.65
C GLU A 513 47.97 -5.03 -40.02
#